data_AF-A0A2J8IJC8-F1
#
_entry.id   AF-A0A2J8IJC8-F1
#
_cell.length_a   1.000
_cell.length_b   1.000
_cell.length_c   1.000
_cell.angle_alpha   90.00
_cell.angle_beta   90.00
_cell.angle_gamma   90.00
#
_symmetry.space_group_name_H-M   'P 1'
#
loop_
_entity.id
_entity.type
_entity.pdbx_description
1 polymer ?
#
loop_
_entity_poly.entity_id
_entity_poly.type
_entity_poly.pdbx_seq_one_letter_code
_entity_poly.pdbx_strand_id
1 'polypeptide(L)'
;MRRFQGLPGASAAIGAFVLTVLLGFGGASASALWQQSATATMTVTAAANWPGPAVSPVTCLNDSPQKTATLSVSAPRSIAALTYGAVQANGGIATAYSGSEVSVAGSTGSITLTGASQIIRDSFYQGRLTVRVTATYSDQTQASSDIVLWHDTSNGKIYCP
;
A
#
# COMPACT_ATOMS: atom_id res chain seq x y z
N MET A 1 27.11 68.59 -15.65
CA MET A 1 27.16 67.68 -14.48
C MET A 1 28.59 67.60 -13.95
N ARG A 2 29.02 68.56 -13.11
CA ARG A 2 30.40 68.64 -12.57
C ARG A 2 30.40 69.09 -11.11
N ARG A 3 29.50 68.55 -10.27
CA ARG A 3 29.32 69.07 -8.90
C ARG A 3 29.14 68.02 -7.80
N PHE A 4 29.78 66.86 -7.94
CA PHE A 4 29.88 65.87 -6.85
C PHE A 4 31.32 65.38 -6.61
N GLN A 5 32.34 66.15 -7.00
CA GLN A 5 33.77 65.81 -6.79
C GLN A 5 34.34 66.29 -5.44
N GLY A 6 33.50 66.71 -4.48
CA GLY A 6 33.97 67.45 -3.31
C GLY A 6 33.37 67.05 -1.98
N LEU A 7 32.95 65.79 -1.79
CA LEU A 7 32.54 65.29 -0.47
C LEU A 7 33.66 64.41 0.10
N PRO A 8 34.38 64.88 1.15
CA PRO A 8 35.35 64.06 1.85
C PRO A 8 34.61 62.87 2.49
N GLY A 9 34.98 61.64 2.10
CA GLY A 9 34.42 60.41 2.69
C GLY A 9 33.58 59.54 1.75
N ALA A 10 33.22 59.99 0.55
CA ALA A 10 32.49 59.16 -0.41
C ALA A 10 33.32 57.95 -0.90
N SER A 11 34.62 58.12 -1.10
CA SER A 11 35.54 57.02 -1.46
C SER A 11 35.74 56.03 -0.31
N ALA A 12 35.71 56.51 0.94
CA ALA A 12 35.81 55.66 2.12
C ALA A 12 34.54 54.82 2.32
N ALA A 13 33.36 55.37 2.04
CA ALA A 13 32.09 54.65 2.12
C ALA A 13 31.97 53.55 1.04
N ILE A 14 32.40 53.85 -0.19
CA ILE A 14 32.44 52.84 -1.27
C ILE A 14 33.49 51.77 -0.96
N GLY A 15 34.67 52.17 -0.45
CA GLY A 15 35.71 51.24 -0.01
C GLY A 15 35.22 50.29 1.07
N ALA A 16 34.53 50.79 2.10
CA ALA A 16 33.98 49.98 3.20
C ALA A 16 32.85 49.04 2.75
N PHE A 17 32.02 49.46 1.78
CA PHE A 17 30.95 48.62 1.22
C PHE A 17 31.51 47.48 0.36
N VAL A 18 32.51 47.75 -0.48
CA VAL A 18 33.18 46.72 -1.28
C VAL A 18 33.97 45.76 -0.38
N LEU A 19 34.59 46.27 0.69
CA LEU A 19 35.31 45.46 1.66
C LEU A 19 34.36 44.52 2.44
N THR A 20 33.16 44.97 2.82
CA THR A 20 32.16 44.10 3.49
C THR A 20 31.54 43.06 2.56
N VAL A 21 31.39 43.36 1.27
CA VAL A 21 30.94 42.39 0.26
C VAL A 21 32.01 41.34 -0.02
N LEU A 22 33.29 41.71 -0.06
CA LEU A 22 34.41 40.78 -0.30
C LEU A 22 34.85 39.97 0.94
N LEU A 23 34.74 40.52 2.16
CA LEU A 23 35.10 39.81 3.41
C LEU A 23 34.01 38.90 3.99
N GLY A 24 32.97 38.56 3.22
CA GLY A 24 32.31 37.26 3.42
C GLY A 24 31.46 37.10 4.69
N PHE A 25 30.61 38.07 5.02
CA PHE A 25 29.57 37.90 6.05
C PHE A 25 28.13 37.83 5.50
N GLY A 26 27.97 37.56 4.20
CA GLY A 26 26.66 37.40 3.55
C GLY A 26 26.53 36.21 2.60
N GLY A 27 27.60 35.40 2.42
CA GLY A 27 27.61 34.30 1.44
C GLY A 27 27.25 32.92 2.01
N ALA A 28 27.34 32.72 3.33
CA ALA A 28 27.11 31.41 3.95
C ALA A 28 25.64 31.11 4.25
N SER A 29 24.77 32.12 4.32
CA SER A 29 23.36 31.94 4.72
C SER A 29 22.41 31.65 3.54
N ALA A 30 22.86 31.80 2.29
CA ALA A 30 22.01 31.58 1.11
C ALA A 30 22.28 30.25 0.39
N SER A 31 23.50 29.70 0.47
CA SER A 31 23.86 28.45 -0.22
C SER A 31 23.45 27.18 0.54
N ALA A 32 23.18 27.27 1.85
CA ALA A 32 22.73 26.13 2.65
C ALA A 32 21.23 25.77 2.45
N LEU A 33 20.43 26.65 1.83
CA LEU A 33 18.99 26.42 1.60
C LEU A 33 18.66 26.01 0.15
N TRP A 34 19.56 26.23 -0.81
CA TRP A 34 19.37 25.84 -2.22
C TRP A 34 19.87 24.44 -2.57
N GLN A 35 20.53 23.76 -1.63
CA GLN A 35 20.90 22.34 -1.75
C GLN A 35 20.01 21.39 -0.97
N GLN A 36 18.81 21.82 -0.55
CA GLN A 36 17.73 20.88 -0.24
C GLN A 36 17.12 20.35 -1.55
N SER A 37 17.94 19.80 -2.44
CA SER A 37 17.49 18.72 -3.30
C SER A 37 17.21 17.55 -2.36
N ALA A 38 16.02 17.53 -1.76
CA ALA A 38 15.49 16.36 -1.10
C ALA A 38 15.52 15.26 -2.15
N THR A 39 16.55 14.41 -2.11
CA THR A 39 16.55 13.14 -2.81
C THR A 39 15.48 12.32 -2.12
N ALA A 40 14.23 12.55 -2.52
CA ALA A 40 13.13 11.67 -2.22
C ALA A 40 13.42 10.39 -3.00
N THR A 41 14.11 9.47 -2.34
CA THR A 41 14.31 8.12 -2.84
C THR A 41 12.95 7.45 -2.83
N MET A 42 12.17 7.69 -3.88
CA MET A 42 10.97 6.91 -4.16
C MET A 42 11.47 5.59 -4.72
N THR A 43 11.57 4.59 -3.86
CA THR A 43 11.55 3.19 -4.30
C THR A 43 10.17 2.93 -4.90
N VAL A 44 10.05 3.18 -6.20
CA VAL A 44 8.94 2.70 -7.01
C VAL A 44 9.16 1.20 -7.16
N THR A 45 8.62 0.44 -6.22
CA THR A 45 8.43 -0.99 -6.44
C THR A 45 7.36 -1.12 -7.51
N ALA A 46 7.77 -1.19 -8.77
CA ALA A 46 6.87 -1.63 -9.82
C ALA A 46 6.46 -3.06 -9.45
N ALA A 47 5.27 -3.22 -8.87
CA ALA A 47 4.67 -4.54 -8.79
C ALA A 47 4.64 -5.06 -10.23
N ALA A 48 5.34 -6.15 -10.51
CA ALA A 48 5.47 -6.73 -11.85
C ALA A 48 4.15 -7.30 -12.41
N ASN A 49 3.04 -7.00 -11.75
CA ASN A 49 1.73 -7.55 -11.98
C ASN A 49 0.85 -6.44 -12.55
N TRP A 50 0.76 -6.43 -13.88
CA TRP A 50 -0.23 -5.60 -14.56
C TRP A 50 -1.63 -5.95 -14.02
N PRO A 51 -2.53 -4.96 -13.85
CA PRO A 51 -3.88 -5.22 -13.40
C PRO A 51 -4.55 -6.19 -14.36
N GLY A 52 -4.92 -7.36 -13.84
CA GLY A 52 -5.69 -8.33 -14.58
C GLY A 52 -7.13 -7.87 -14.74
N PRO A 53 -7.92 -8.54 -15.58
CA PRO A 53 -9.35 -8.26 -15.64
C PRO A 53 -9.97 -8.48 -14.26
N ALA A 54 -10.92 -7.59 -13.88
CA ALA A 54 -11.51 -7.60 -12.55
C ALA A 54 -12.20 -8.94 -12.25
N VAL A 55 -12.03 -9.43 -11.03
CA VAL A 55 -12.81 -10.55 -10.48
C VAL A 55 -14.17 -10.06 -10.01
N SER A 56 -15.16 -10.95 -9.96
CA SER A 56 -16.45 -10.66 -9.33
C SER A 56 -16.28 -10.35 -7.84
N PRO A 57 -17.26 -9.67 -7.23
CA PRO A 57 -17.36 -9.64 -5.77
C PRO A 57 -17.29 -11.07 -5.22
N VAL A 58 -16.49 -11.26 -4.17
CA VAL A 58 -16.43 -12.55 -3.47
C VAL A 58 -17.77 -12.77 -2.79
N THR A 59 -18.35 -13.94 -2.96
CA THR A 59 -19.54 -14.36 -2.23
C THR A 59 -19.14 -15.32 -1.12
N CYS A 60 -19.93 -15.38 -0.05
CA CYS A 60 -19.67 -16.27 1.07
C CYS A 60 -20.93 -17.06 1.40
N LEU A 61 -20.77 -18.37 1.58
CA LEU A 61 -21.81 -19.28 2.00
C LEU A 61 -21.37 -20.02 3.25
N ASN A 62 -22.26 -20.12 4.23
CA ASN A 62 -22.03 -20.93 5.42
C ASN A 62 -22.73 -22.27 5.34
N ASP A 63 -22.14 -23.28 5.99
CA ASP A 63 -22.87 -24.50 6.34
C ASP A 63 -23.90 -24.26 7.46
N SER A 64 -24.79 -25.22 7.68
CA SER A 64 -25.74 -25.23 8.80
C SER A 64 -25.18 -26.08 9.95
N PRO A 65 -24.08 -25.63 10.56
CA PRO A 65 -24.15 -24.91 11.84
C PRO A 65 -23.23 -23.67 11.91
N GLN A 66 -22.84 -23.11 10.76
CA GLN A 66 -21.97 -21.95 10.59
C GLN A 66 -20.53 -22.20 11.08
N LYS A 67 -20.02 -23.41 10.88
CA LYS A 67 -18.66 -23.82 11.22
C LYS A 67 -17.69 -23.74 10.05
N THR A 68 -18.25 -23.75 8.86
CA THR A 68 -17.55 -23.72 7.59
C THR A 68 -18.07 -22.53 6.79
N ALA A 69 -17.17 -21.71 6.29
CA ALA A 69 -17.47 -20.61 5.38
C ALA A 69 -16.78 -20.89 4.04
N THR A 70 -17.55 -20.94 2.97
CA THR A 70 -17.04 -21.13 1.62
C THR A 70 -17.09 -19.79 0.90
N LEU A 71 -15.92 -19.23 0.64
CA LEU A 71 -15.76 -18.05 -0.22
C LEU A 71 -15.74 -18.52 -1.65
N SER A 72 -16.52 -17.89 -2.52
CA SER A 72 -16.54 -18.19 -3.95
C SER A 72 -16.18 -16.94 -4.73
N VAL A 73 -15.32 -17.11 -5.72
CA VAL A 73 -14.87 -16.06 -6.63
C VAL A 73 -15.06 -16.52 -8.07
N SER A 74 -15.44 -15.59 -8.94
CA SER A 74 -15.50 -15.83 -10.38
C SER A 74 -14.72 -14.75 -11.11
N ALA A 75 -14.13 -15.15 -12.22
CA ALA A 75 -13.31 -14.29 -13.06
C ALA A 75 -13.74 -14.41 -14.53
N PRO A 76 -13.48 -13.41 -15.38
CA PRO A 76 -13.77 -13.49 -16.81
C PRO A 76 -12.79 -14.39 -17.57
N ARG A 77 -11.68 -14.82 -16.93
CA ARG A 77 -10.67 -15.71 -17.51
C ARG A 77 -10.36 -16.86 -16.55
N SER A 78 -9.71 -17.90 -17.06
CA SER A 78 -9.25 -19.02 -16.22
C SER A 78 -8.25 -18.53 -15.17
N ILE A 79 -8.52 -18.85 -13.92
CA ILE A 79 -7.64 -18.57 -12.79
C ILE A 79 -6.54 -19.64 -12.79
N ALA A 80 -5.29 -19.21 -12.74
CA ALA A 80 -4.13 -20.11 -12.67
C ALA A 80 -3.76 -20.42 -11.22
N ALA A 81 -3.86 -19.42 -10.33
CA ALA A 81 -3.67 -19.57 -8.90
C ALA A 81 -4.61 -18.65 -8.14
N LEU A 82 -5.08 -19.11 -6.98
CA LEU A 82 -5.90 -18.32 -6.07
C LEU A 82 -5.21 -18.26 -4.71
N THR A 83 -5.14 -17.07 -4.15
CA THR A 83 -4.57 -16.81 -2.83
C THR A 83 -5.53 -15.94 -2.03
N TYR A 84 -5.43 -16.00 -0.71
CA TYR A 84 -6.26 -15.19 0.17
C TYR A 84 -5.45 -14.77 1.39
N GLY A 85 -5.81 -13.65 2.00
CA GLY A 85 -5.13 -13.17 3.18
C GLY A 85 -5.92 -12.11 3.91
N ALA A 86 -5.56 -11.88 5.17
CA ALA A 86 -6.20 -10.87 5.98
C ALA A 86 -5.70 -9.47 5.60
N VAL A 87 -6.63 -8.53 5.43
CA VAL A 87 -6.32 -7.14 5.18
C VAL A 87 -5.98 -6.46 6.51
N GLN A 88 -4.79 -5.87 6.56
CA GLN A 88 -4.30 -5.10 7.70
C GLN A 88 -4.86 -3.67 7.68
N ALA A 89 -4.76 -2.95 8.80
CA ALA A 89 -5.21 -1.57 8.91
C ALA A 89 -4.52 -0.60 7.92
N ASN A 90 -3.32 -0.93 7.45
CA ASN A 90 -2.58 -0.18 6.42
C ASN A 90 -3.04 -0.51 4.98
N GLY A 91 -4.03 -1.38 4.80
CA GLY A 91 -4.53 -1.83 3.49
C GLY A 91 -3.71 -2.93 2.81
N GLY A 92 -2.59 -3.34 3.42
CA GLY A 92 -1.76 -4.45 2.99
C GLY A 92 -2.35 -5.81 3.37
N ILE A 93 -1.80 -6.88 2.80
CA ILE A 93 -2.13 -8.26 3.19
C ILE A 93 -1.07 -8.74 4.18
N ALA A 94 -1.49 -9.28 5.32
CA ALA A 94 -0.56 -9.78 6.35
C ALA A 94 0.24 -10.99 5.86
N THR A 95 -0.47 -12.10 5.66
CA THR A 95 0.06 -13.35 5.14
C THR A 95 -0.87 -13.80 4.03
N ALA A 96 -0.32 -14.11 2.87
CA ALA A 96 -1.06 -14.74 1.79
C ALA A 96 -1.01 -16.25 1.98
N TYR A 97 -2.18 -16.87 2.05
CA TYR A 97 -2.38 -18.30 2.17
C TYR A 97 -2.78 -18.88 0.82
N SER A 98 -2.31 -20.10 0.58
CA SER A 98 -2.66 -20.95 -0.54
C SER A 98 -2.61 -22.41 -0.05
N GLY A 99 -3.19 -23.34 -0.80
CA GLY A 99 -3.10 -24.76 -0.47
C GLY A 99 -4.46 -25.47 -0.49
N SER A 100 -4.63 -26.46 0.39
CA SER A 100 -5.76 -27.40 0.37
C SER A 100 -7.13 -26.77 0.64
N GLU A 101 -7.16 -25.59 1.25
CA GLU A 101 -8.40 -24.82 1.46
C GLU A 101 -8.89 -24.18 0.16
N VAL A 102 -8.03 -24.08 -0.85
CA VAL A 102 -8.26 -23.42 -2.12
C VAL A 102 -8.56 -24.45 -3.20
N SER A 103 -9.64 -24.24 -3.94
CA SER A 103 -9.97 -24.98 -5.15
C SER A 103 -10.14 -24.02 -6.32
N VAL A 104 -9.61 -24.37 -7.48
CA VAL A 104 -9.72 -23.58 -8.70
C VAL A 104 -10.23 -24.48 -9.82
N ALA A 105 -11.27 -24.04 -10.51
CA ALA A 105 -11.92 -24.77 -11.60
C ALA A 105 -12.20 -23.82 -12.77
N GLY A 106 -11.26 -23.73 -13.70
CA GLY A 106 -11.37 -22.82 -14.83
C GLY A 106 -11.44 -21.37 -14.36
N SER A 107 -12.57 -20.70 -14.61
CA SER A 107 -12.78 -19.30 -14.26
C SER A 107 -13.39 -19.07 -12.88
N THR A 108 -13.65 -20.12 -12.11
CA THR A 108 -14.15 -20.03 -10.74
C THR A 108 -13.14 -20.58 -9.76
N GLY A 109 -13.19 -20.06 -8.53
CA GLY A 109 -12.42 -20.58 -7.42
C GLY A 109 -13.23 -20.53 -6.14
N SER A 110 -12.88 -21.41 -5.21
CA SER A 110 -13.46 -21.44 -3.87
C SER A 110 -12.39 -21.56 -2.80
N ILE A 111 -12.67 -20.99 -1.63
CA ILE A 111 -11.82 -21.09 -0.44
C ILE A 111 -12.71 -21.55 0.71
N THR A 112 -12.37 -22.67 1.32
CA THR A 112 -13.11 -23.24 2.45
C THR A 112 -12.41 -22.90 3.74
N LEU A 113 -13.04 -22.05 4.54
CA LEU A 113 -12.56 -21.61 5.85
C LEU A 113 -13.30 -22.34 6.97
N THR A 114 -12.55 -22.72 8.00
CA THR A 114 -13.07 -23.30 9.24
C THR A 114 -12.42 -22.60 10.43
N GLY A 115 -12.93 -22.83 11.65
CA GLY A 115 -12.26 -22.33 12.86
C GLY A 115 -10.81 -22.82 13.04
N ALA A 116 -10.38 -23.85 12.29
CA ALA A 116 -9.01 -24.33 12.31
C ALA A 116 -8.10 -23.67 11.27
N SER A 117 -8.65 -22.95 10.29
CA SER A 117 -7.90 -22.32 9.20
C SER A 117 -6.87 -21.32 9.72
N GLN A 118 -5.67 -21.32 9.13
CA GLN A 118 -4.54 -20.51 9.60
C GLN A 118 -4.86 -19.01 9.61
N ILE A 119 -5.57 -18.52 8.58
CA ILE A 119 -6.01 -17.11 8.54
C ILE A 119 -6.88 -16.72 9.75
N ILE A 120 -7.72 -17.63 10.24
CA ILE A 120 -8.58 -17.41 11.41
C ILE A 120 -7.74 -17.38 12.70
N ARG A 121 -6.68 -18.18 12.76
CA ARG A 121 -5.76 -18.20 13.92
C ARG A 121 -4.87 -16.96 13.97
N ASP A 122 -4.37 -16.52 12.82
CA ASP A 122 -3.32 -15.50 12.74
C ASP A 122 -3.87 -14.07 12.78
N SER A 123 -5.08 -13.84 12.24
CA SER A 123 -5.53 -12.50 11.89
C SER A 123 -6.73 -11.99 12.69
N PHE A 124 -7.22 -12.78 13.65
CA PHE A 124 -8.52 -12.51 14.25
C PHE A 124 -8.43 -11.71 15.55
N TYR A 125 -8.28 -10.40 15.40
CA TYR A 125 -8.41 -9.44 16.49
C TYR A 125 -9.78 -8.74 16.34
N GLN A 126 -10.69 -8.92 17.30
CA GLN A 126 -11.99 -8.20 17.45
C GLN A 126 -13.24 -8.72 16.73
N GLY A 127 -13.41 -10.03 16.46
CA GLY A 127 -14.73 -10.51 15.98
C GLY A 127 -15.01 -10.25 14.49
N ARG A 128 -14.12 -9.55 13.79
CA ARG A 128 -14.26 -9.17 12.39
C ARG A 128 -12.95 -9.38 11.62
N LEU A 129 -13.05 -9.98 10.44
CA LEU A 129 -11.92 -10.27 9.56
C LEU A 129 -12.24 -9.84 8.14
N THR A 130 -11.45 -8.93 7.59
CA THR A 130 -11.50 -8.62 6.16
C THR A 130 -10.54 -9.54 5.42
N VAL A 131 -11.07 -10.37 4.54
CA VAL A 131 -10.30 -11.29 3.70
C VAL A 131 -10.21 -10.70 2.29
N ARG A 132 -8.98 -10.52 1.80
CA ARG A 132 -8.71 -10.22 0.39
C ARG A 132 -8.42 -11.51 -0.34
N VAL A 133 -9.15 -11.75 -1.42
CA VAL A 133 -8.95 -12.88 -2.32
C VAL A 133 -8.29 -12.34 -3.58
N THR A 134 -7.16 -12.92 -3.96
CA THR A 134 -6.35 -12.52 -5.12
C THR A 134 -6.27 -13.67 -6.11
N ALA A 135 -6.86 -13.46 -7.29
CA ALA A 135 -6.75 -14.36 -8.42
C ALA A 135 -5.55 -13.95 -9.28
N THR A 136 -4.71 -14.93 -9.62
CA THR A 136 -3.62 -14.80 -10.57
C THR A 136 -3.98 -15.56 -11.83
N TYR A 137 -3.90 -14.88 -12.97
CA TYR A 137 -4.18 -15.45 -14.29
C TYR A 137 -2.91 -16.09 -14.89
N SER A 138 -3.06 -16.84 -15.98
CA SER A 138 -1.94 -17.50 -16.67
C SER A 138 -0.92 -16.52 -17.26
N ASP A 139 -1.33 -15.28 -17.56
CA ASP A 139 -0.49 -14.18 -18.00
C ASP A 139 0.19 -13.42 -16.83
N GLN A 140 0.11 -13.96 -15.60
CA GLN A 140 0.64 -13.40 -14.35
C GLN A 140 0.00 -12.07 -13.92
N THR A 141 -1.05 -11.63 -14.61
CA THR A 141 -1.86 -10.51 -14.16
C THR A 141 -2.66 -10.92 -12.93
N GLN A 142 -2.97 -9.94 -12.08
CA GLN A 142 -3.66 -10.18 -10.82
C GLN A 142 -4.89 -9.29 -10.67
N ALA A 143 -5.92 -9.83 -10.05
CA ALA A 143 -7.09 -9.08 -9.62
C ALA A 143 -7.49 -9.54 -8.22
N SER A 144 -7.96 -8.59 -7.40
CA SER A 144 -8.32 -8.86 -6.01
C SER A 144 -9.72 -8.35 -5.69
N SER A 145 -10.36 -9.00 -4.72
CA SER A 145 -11.67 -8.62 -4.20
C SER A 145 -11.74 -8.96 -2.71
N ASP A 146 -12.39 -8.08 -1.94
CA ASP A 146 -12.40 -8.12 -0.48
C ASP A 146 -13.78 -8.53 0.03
N ILE A 147 -13.81 -9.29 1.12
CA ILE A 147 -15.02 -9.65 1.84
C ILE A 147 -14.79 -9.56 3.35
N VAL A 148 -15.82 -9.15 4.08
CA VAL A 148 -15.79 -9.07 5.54
C VAL A 148 -16.51 -10.28 6.11
N LEU A 149 -15.83 -11.00 7.00
CA LEU A 149 -16.34 -12.14 7.75
C LEU A 149 -16.43 -11.79 9.23
N TRP A 150 -17.35 -12.43 9.93
CA TRP A 150 -17.39 -12.41 11.39
C TRP A 150 -17.05 -13.79 11.91
N HIS A 151 -16.41 -13.87 13.08
CA HIS A 151 -16.16 -15.14 13.74
C HIS A 151 -16.35 -14.99 15.24
N ASP A 152 -17.18 -15.88 15.79
CA ASP A 152 -17.44 -15.98 17.21
C ASP A 152 -16.46 -16.98 17.81
N THR A 153 -15.47 -16.47 18.53
CA THR A 153 -14.42 -17.28 19.19
C THR A 153 -14.98 -18.19 20.28
N SER A 154 -16.15 -17.88 20.83
CA SER A 154 -16.78 -18.67 21.89
C SER A 154 -17.36 -19.95 21.33
N ASN A 155 -17.97 -19.86 20.14
CA ASN A 155 -18.64 -20.98 19.49
C ASN A 155 -17.89 -21.49 18.27
N GLY A 156 -16.74 -20.91 17.89
CA GLY A 156 -15.98 -21.24 16.68
C GLY A 156 -16.82 -21.13 15.40
N LYS A 157 -17.77 -20.20 15.36
CA LYS A 157 -18.67 -20.00 14.22
C LYS A 157 -18.12 -18.90 13.33
N ILE A 158 -18.23 -19.06 12.03
CA ILE A 158 -17.89 -18.04 11.03
C ILE A 158 -19.20 -17.59 10.39
N TYR A 159 -19.43 -16.29 10.29
CA TYR A 159 -20.59 -15.71 9.63
C TYR A 159 -20.17 -14.96 8.38
N CYS A 160 -20.80 -15.33 7.28
CA CYS A 160 -20.84 -14.55 6.05
C CYS A 160 -21.69 -13.29 6.23
N PRO A 161 -21.41 -12.21 5.47
CA PRO A 161 -22.22 -10.99 5.48
C PRO A 161 -23.61 -11.19 4.87
#